data_AF-A0A383A3Z7-F1
#
_entry.id   AF-A0A383A3Z7-F1
#
_cell.length_a   1.000
_cell.length_b   1.000
_cell.length_c   1.000
_cell.angle_alpha   90.00
_cell.angle_beta   90.00
_cell.angle_gamma   90.00
#
_symmetry.space_group_name_H-M   'P 1'
#
loop_
_entity.id
_entity.type
_entity.pdbx_description
1 polymer ?
#
loop_
_entity_poly.entity_id
_entity_poly.type
_entity_poly.pdbx_seq_one_letter_code
_entity_poly.pdbx_strand_id
1 'polypeptide(L)'
;VSRLSLAMALPMALMVWWISGLILPALLALLIVFSAGYLFAAIAGYMAGLLGSSNNPISGVTIIVVIFTASLFTLLNWLVYDGAHTQDLVVATIGVAAFVCCAGAISGDNLQDLKTGNIVGATPWRQQVAQLVGVLAGALVIPLVLNLLISTYELGKDLAAPQAFLMAALASGILEGTMDWAMVLLGAGIAFCLIALRHHREEWNGLPLHLMFLTVAYGLFLVGGIVEDALVEFVFMGSLFIGATLAWMFEKGG
;
A
#
# COMPACT_ATOMS: atom_id res chain seq x y z
N VAL A 1 16.39 13.64 -11.87
CA VAL A 1 15.33 12.89 -12.58
C VAL A 1 15.86 12.47 -13.95
N SER A 2 15.82 11.18 -14.30
CA SER A 2 16.31 10.69 -15.59
C SER A 2 15.37 11.11 -16.73
N ARG A 3 15.86 11.20 -17.98
CA ARG A 3 15.00 11.52 -19.15
C ARG A 3 13.84 10.53 -19.31
N LEU A 4 14.06 9.27 -18.96
CA LEU A 4 13.04 8.22 -19.00
C LEU A 4 11.94 8.46 -17.96
N SER A 5 12.30 8.84 -16.73
CA SER A 5 11.30 9.12 -15.69
C SER A 5 10.44 10.33 -16.06
N LEU A 6 11.01 11.39 -16.62
CA LEU A 6 10.23 12.51 -17.17
C LEU A 6 9.30 12.08 -18.31
N ALA A 7 9.75 11.18 -19.20
CA ALA A 7 8.90 10.65 -20.25
C ALA A 7 7.69 9.85 -19.71
N MET A 8 7.84 9.19 -18.56
CA MET A 8 6.74 8.48 -17.90
C MET A 8 5.72 9.40 -17.21
N ALA A 9 6.02 10.69 -17.03
CA ALA A 9 5.05 11.64 -16.50
C ALA A 9 3.83 11.79 -17.42
N LEU A 10 4.03 11.79 -18.74
CA LEU A 10 2.94 11.92 -19.70
C LEU A 10 1.90 10.79 -19.61
N PRO A 11 2.26 9.49 -19.72
CA PRO A 11 1.27 8.42 -19.60
C PRO A 11 0.60 8.37 -18.22
N MET A 12 1.32 8.71 -17.14
CA MET A 12 0.72 8.79 -15.79
C MET A 12 -0.33 9.90 -15.69
N ALA A 13 -0.01 11.10 -16.18
CA ALA A 13 -0.94 12.22 -16.22
C ALA A 13 -2.15 11.92 -17.09
N LEU A 14 -1.91 11.34 -18.27
CA LEU A 14 -2.98 10.95 -19.20
C LEU A 14 -3.89 9.91 -18.55
N MET A 15 -3.36 8.93 -17.81
CA MET A 15 -4.19 7.96 -17.11
C MET A 15 -5.06 8.63 -16.05
N VAL A 16 -4.47 9.45 -15.17
CA VAL A 16 -5.25 10.12 -14.10
C VAL A 16 -6.28 11.08 -14.69
N TRP A 17 -5.93 11.78 -15.78
CA TRP A 17 -6.87 12.63 -16.50
C TRP A 17 -7.98 11.81 -17.15
N TRP A 18 -7.67 10.67 -17.75
CA TRP A 18 -8.64 9.81 -18.42
C TRP A 18 -9.64 9.19 -17.44
N ILE A 19 -9.18 8.74 -16.26
CA ILE A 19 -10.07 8.15 -15.25
C ILE A 19 -10.92 9.18 -14.49
N SER A 20 -10.40 10.41 -14.29
CA SER A 20 -11.10 11.45 -13.51
C SER A 20 -11.84 12.46 -14.37
N GLY A 21 -11.51 12.58 -15.65
CA GLY A 21 -11.98 13.66 -16.52
C GLY A 21 -11.39 15.04 -16.19
N LEU A 22 -10.56 15.17 -15.16
CA LEU A 22 -10.13 16.44 -14.60
C LEU A 22 -8.61 16.65 -14.77
N ILE A 23 -8.22 17.77 -15.38
CA ILE A 23 -6.82 18.03 -15.67
C ILE A 23 -6.01 18.44 -14.43
N LEU A 24 -6.62 19.17 -13.50
CA LEU A 24 -5.92 19.66 -12.31
C LEU A 24 -5.52 18.54 -11.34
N PRO A 25 -6.40 17.55 -11.02
CA PRO A 25 -6.00 16.36 -10.29
C PRO A 25 -4.90 15.57 -10.99
N ALA A 26 -4.90 15.49 -12.32
CA ALA A 26 -3.84 14.81 -13.07
C ALA A 26 -2.47 15.48 -12.92
N LEU A 27 -2.43 16.82 -12.89
CA LEU A 27 -1.18 17.55 -12.65
C LEU A 27 -0.69 17.41 -11.21
N LEU A 28 -1.60 17.48 -10.23
CA LEU A 28 -1.27 17.26 -8.81
C LEU A 28 -0.81 15.82 -8.57
N ALA A 29 -1.46 14.85 -9.21
CA ALA A 29 -1.08 13.46 -9.18
C ALA A 29 0.38 13.26 -9.61
N LEU A 30 0.86 13.95 -10.64
CA LEU A 30 2.28 13.88 -11.01
C LEU A 30 3.19 14.34 -9.87
N LEU A 31 2.87 15.46 -9.22
CA LEU A 31 3.66 15.94 -8.11
C LEU A 31 3.72 14.90 -6.99
N ILE A 32 2.59 14.30 -6.64
CA ILE A 32 2.51 13.25 -5.62
C ILE A 32 3.30 12.01 -6.06
N VAL A 33 3.06 11.48 -7.25
CA VAL A 33 3.72 10.26 -7.75
C VAL A 33 5.23 10.42 -7.82
N PHE A 34 5.74 11.57 -8.30
CA PHE A 34 7.19 11.79 -8.37
C PHE A 34 7.82 12.04 -7.00
N SER A 35 7.13 12.70 -6.07
CA SER A 35 7.66 12.96 -4.73
C SER A 35 7.53 11.74 -3.83
N ALA A 36 6.30 11.30 -3.57
CA ALA A 36 5.98 10.14 -2.74
C ALA A 36 6.53 8.85 -3.35
N GLY A 37 6.35 8.64 -4.66
CA GLY A 37 6.88 7.46 -5.35
C GLY A 37 8.40 7.36 -5.28
N TYR A 38 9.13 8.49 -5.37
CA TYR A 38 10.58 8.47 -5.17
C TYR A 38 10.97 8.11 -3.74
N LEU A 39 10.37 8.76 -2.74
CA LEU A 39 10.64 8.51 -1.33
C LEU A 39 10.36 7.04 -0.97
N PHE A 40 9.20 6.54 -1.40
CA PHE A 40 8.76 5.20 -1.08
C PHE A 40 9.46 4.12 -1.89
N ALA A 41 9.85 4.38 -3.14
CA ALA A 41 10.74 3.49 -3.88
C ALA A 41 12.08 3.30 -3.15
N ALA A 42 12.63 4.36 -2.54
CA ALA A 42 13.87 4.27 -1.77
C ALA A 42 13.69 3.45 -0.48
N ILE A 43 12.62 3.70 0.28
CA ILE A 43 12.32 2.94 1.51
C ILE A 43 12.04 1.47 1.20
N ALA A 44 11.16 1.20 0.22
CA ALA A 44 10.78 -0.14 -0.19
C ALA A 44 11.98 -0.93 -0.70
N GLY A 45 12.82 -0.30 -1.52
CA GLY A 45 14.05 -0.88 -2.01
C GLY A 45 15.03 -1.26 -0.89
N TYR A 46 15.24 -0.36 0.07
CA TYR A 46 16.13 -0.61 1.21
C TYR A 46 15.62 -1.77 2.08
N MET A 47 14.31 -1.80 2.38
CA MET A 47 13.69 -2.89 3.15
C MET A 47 13.76 -4.22 2.43
N ALA A 48 13.44 -4.24 1.14
CA ALA A 48 13.57 -5.41 0.28
C ALA A 48 15.00 -5.96 0.24
N GLY A 49 16.02 -5.09 0.16
CA GLY A 49 17.42 -5.50 0.12
C GLY A 49 17.94 -6.11 1.43
N LEU A 50 17.45 -5.61 2.58
CA LEU A 50 17.86 -6.07 3.91
C LEU A 50 17.09 -7.27 4.42
N LEU A 51 15.75 -7.21 4.37
CA LEU A 51 14.83 -8.12 5.06
C LEU A 51 14.02 -9.00 4.10
N GLY A 52 14.06 -8.71 2.79
CA GLY A 52 13.23 -9.38 1.77
C GLY A 52 11.89 -8.68 1.51
N SER A 53 11.16 -9.11 0.48
CA SER A 53 9.95 -8.42 -0.01
C SER A 53 8.77 -8.63 0.94
N SER A 54 8.73 -9.76 1.64
CA SER A 54 7.67 -10.09 2.60
C SER A 54 7.58 -9.11 3.78
N ASN A 55 8.67 -8.40 4.08
CA ASN A 55 8.70 -7.37 5.13
C ASN A 55 8.77 -5.94 4.57
N ASN A 56 8.42 -5.77 3.29
CA ASN A 56 8.37 -4.46 2.64
C ASN A 56 7.08 -3.72 3.06
N PRO A 57 7.15 -2.48 3.58
CA PRO A 57 5.97 -1.76 4.12
C PRO A 57 5.03 -1.20 3.04
N ILE A 58 4.82 -1.91 1.93
CA ILE A 58 4.06 -1.42 0.75
C ILE A 58 2.62 -1.07 1.13
N SER A 59 1.93 -1.91 1.90
CA SER A 59 0.53 -1.69 2.28
C SER A 59 0.35 -0.42 3.12
N GLY A 60 1.16 -0.25 4.17
CA GLY A 60 1.11 0.94 5.03
C GLY A 60 1.44 2.24 4.29
N VAL A 61 2.46 2.20 3.42
CA VAL A 61 2.82 3.32 2.54
C VAL A 61 1.66 3.70 1.62
N THR A 62 1.00 2.70 1.02
CA THR A 62 -0.14 2.94 0.12
C THR A 62 -1.30 3.61 0.85
N ILE A 63 -1.62 3.16 2.08
CA ILE A 63 -2.64 3.80 2.94
C ILE A 63 -2.31 5.27 3.19
N ILE A 64 -1.06 5.59 3.54
CA ILE A 64 -0.63 6.98 3.77
C ILE A 64 -0.83 7.83 2.51
N VAL A 65 -0.49 7.28 1.34
CA VAL A 65 -0.67 7.97 0.04
C VAL A 65 -2.14 8.18 -0.27
N VAL A 66 -3.00 7.20 0.00
CA VAL A 66 -4.46 7.34 -0.14
C VAL A 66 -4.95 8.46 0.76
N ILE A 67 -4.64 8.45 2.06
CA ILE A 67 -5.09 9.47 3.01
C ILE A 67 -4.61 10.87 2.59
N PHE A 68 -3.34 10.99 2.22
CA PHE A 68 -2.75 12.27 1.80
C PHE A 68 -3.38 12.79 0.50
N THR A 69 -3.48 11.94 -0.51
CA THR A 69 -4.03 12.31 -1.82
C THR A 69 -5.51 12.62 -1.72
N ALA A 70 -6.27 11.80 -0.98
CA ALA A 70 -7.68 12.02 -0.71
C ALA A 70 -7.90 13.38 -0.03
N SER A 71 -7.15 13.67 1.04
CA SER A 71 -7.27 14.94 1.77
C SER A 71 -6.96 16.14 0.89
N LEU A 72 -5.93 16.05 0.04
CA LEU A 72 -5.58 17.10 -0.91
C LEU A 72 -6.67 17.28 -1.98
N PHE A 73 -7.24 16.18 -2.48
CA PHE A 73 -8.30 16.23 -3.48
C PHE A 73 -9.63 16.69 -2.89
N THR A 74 -9.95 16.41 -1.62
CA THR A 74 -11.08 17.02 -0.91
C THR A 74 -10.93 18.54 -0.85
N LEU A 75 -9.75 19.03 -0.48
CA LEU A 75 -9.46 20.47 -0.46
C LEU A 75 -9.61 21.09 -1.85
N LEU A 76 -9.09 20.42 -2.88
CA LEU A 76 -9.23 20.85 -4.27
C LEU A 76 -10.69 20.89 -4.71
N ASN A 77 -11.46 19.84 -4.39
CA ASN A 77 -12.87 19.73 -4.73
C ASN A 77 -13.66 20.91 -4.15
N TRP A 78 -13.38 21.25 -2.90
CA TRP A 78 -14.02 22.36 -2.21
C TRP A 78 -13.60 23.73 -2.77
N LEU A 79 -12.31 23.94 -3.07
CA LEU A 79 -11.79 25.24 -3.51
C LEU A 79 -12.05 25.57 -4.99
N VAL A 80 -12.09 24.55 -5.86
CA VAL A 80 -12.09 24.73 -7.32
C VAL A 80 -13.34 24.20 -7.99
N TYR A 81 -13.95 23.17 -7.42
CA TYR A 81 -15.03 22.41 -8.05
C TYR A 81 -16.36 22.48 -7.30
N ASP A 82 -16.47 23.31 -6.27
CA ASP A 82 -17.67 23.48 -5.43
C ASP A 82 -18.24 22.15 -4.89
N GLY A 83 -17.39 21.14 -4.71
CA GLY A 83 -17.78 19.81 -4.23
C GLY A 83 -18.40 18.88 -5.29
N ALA A 84 -18.49 19.28 -6.56
CA ALA A 84 -19.22 18.54 -7.59
C ALA A 84 -18.55 17.23 -8.06
N HIS A 85 -17.24 17.08 -7.84
CA HIS A 85 -16.42 16.03 -8.48
C HIS A 85 -15.93 14.95 -7.50
N THR A 86 -16.68 14.67 -6.45
CA THR A 86 -16.27 13.74 -5.38
C THR A 86 -15.92 12.35 -5.91
N GLN A 87 -16.78 11.73 -6.73
CA GLN A 87 -16.55 10.36 -7.24
C GLN A 87 -15.36 10.29 -8.22
N ASP A 88 -15.22 11.29 -9.10
CA ASP A 88 -14.09 11.39 -10.02
C ASP A 88 -12.74 11.46 -9.27
N LEU A 89 -12.72 12.18 -8.15
CA LEU A 89 -11.55 12.35 -7.30
C LEU A 89 -11.25 11.12 -6.42
N VAL A 90 -12.27 10.33 -6.06
CA VAL A 90 -12.04 9.02 -5.41
C VAL A 90 -11.28 8.08 -6.35
N VAL A 91 -11.71 7.98 -7.61
CA VAL A 91 -11.03 7.15 -8.61
C VAL A 91 -9.62 7.68 -8.89
N ALA A 92 -9.45 9.00 -8.99
CA ALA A 92 -8.14 9.63 -9.14
C ALA A 92 -7.20 9.30 -7.96
N THR A 93 -7.71 9.34 -6.74
CA THR A 93 -6.95 9.02 -5.51
C THR A 93 -6.42 7.60 -5.54
N ILE A 94 -7.27 6.62 -5.87
CA ILE A 94 -6.88 5.21 -5.97
C ILE A 94 -5.85 5.03 -7.10
N GLY A 95 -6.02 5.71 -8.24
CA GLY A 95 -5.05 5.69 -9.33
C GLY A 95 -3.67 6.21 -8.93
N VAL A 96 -3.61 7.32 -8.20
CA VAL A 96 -2.35 7.87 -7.65
C VAL A 96 -1.68 6.90 -6.69
N ALA A 97 -2.46 6.34 -5.75
CA ALA A 97 -1.97 5.36 -4.80
C ALA A 97 -1.43 4.10 -5.50
N ALA A 98 -2.09 3.65 -6.57
CA ALA A 98 -1.63 2.52 -7.38
C ALA A 98 -0.26 2.81 -8.02
N PHE A 99 -0.05 3.99 -8.62
CA PHE A 99 1.25 4.36 -9.18
C PHE A 99 2.37 4.36 -8.14
N VAL A 100 2.12 4.95 -6.96
CA VAL A 100 3.12 5.00 -5.88
C VAL A 100 3.41 3.61 -5.33
N CYS A 101 2.37 2.79 -5.15
CA CYS A 101 2.49 1.39 -4.73
C CYS A 101 3.32 0.58 -5.73
N CYS A 102 3.02 0.67 -7.03
CA CYS A 102 3.80 -0.01 -8.08
C CYS A 102 5.26 0.46 -8.11
N ALA A 103 5.52 1.76 -7.93
CA ALA A 103 6.89 2.27 -7.85
C ALA A 103 7.66 1.66 -6.66
N GLY A 104 7.03 1.54 -5.49
CA GLY A 104 7.60 0.88 -4.31
C GLY A 104 7.85 -0.60 -4.53
N ALA A 105 6.87 -1.33 -5.06
CA ALA A 105 6.95 -2.76 -5.32
C ALA A 105 8.06 -3.09 -6.33
N ILE A 106 8.06 -2.43 -7.50
CA ILE A 106 9.05 -2.66 -8.56
C ILE A 106 10.45 -2.29 -8.09
N SER A 107 10.61 -1.22 -7.28
CA SER A 107 11.90 -0.86 -6.70
C SER A 107 12.42 -1.96 -5.75
N GLY A 108 11.54 -2.50 -4.91
CA GLY A 108 11.85 -3.60 -3.99
C GLY A 108 12.30 -4.86 -4.72
N ASP A 109 11.50 -5.31 -5.68
CA ASP A 109 11.79 -6.51 -6.48
C ASP A 109 13.08 -6.31 -7.30
N ASN A 110 13.27 -5.13 -7.88
CA ASN A 110 14.46 -4.84 -8.66
C ASN A 110 15.75 -4.91 -7.82
N LEU A 111 15.75 -4.37 -6.60
CA LEU A 111 16.93 -4.46 -5.74
C LEU A 111 17.19 -5.90 -5.25
N GLN A 112 16.16 -6.71 -5.05
CA GLN A 112 16.33 -8.13 -4.71
C GLN A 112 16.88 -8.94 -5.89
N ASP A 113 16.37 -8.69 -7.09
CA ASP A 113 16.88 -9.32 -8.30
C ASP A 113 18.32 -8.94 -8.55
N LEU A 114 18.69 -7.67 -8.41
CA LEU A 114 20.07 -7.21 -8.57
C LEU A 114 21.01 -7.81 -7.52
N LYS A 115 20.55 -7.93 -6.27
CA LYS A 115 21.31 -8.60 -5.20
C LYS A 115 21.55 -10.06 -5.53
N THR A 116 20.50 -10.79 -5.87
CA THR A 116 20.57 -12.21 -6.26
C THR A 116 21.44 -12.39 -7.50
N GLY A 117 21.25 -11.53 -8.50
CA GLY A 117 22.01 -11.48 -9.73
C GLY A 117 23.50 -11.31 -9.50
N ASN A 118 23.89 -10.37 -8.62
CA ASN A 118 25.27 -10.18 -8.23
C ASN A 118 25.87 -11.42 -7.54
N ILE A 119 25.10 -12.11 -6.70
CA ILE A 119 25.53 -13.33 -6.00
C ILE A 119 25.80 -14.48 -6.99
N VAL A 120 24.94 -14.65 -8.00
CA VAL A 120 25.06 -15.74 -8.99
C VAL A 120 25.88 -15.36 -10.24
N GLY A 121 26.47 -14.15 -10.27
CA GLY A 121 27.26 -13.67 -11.40
C GLY A 121 26.46 -13.34 -12.66
N ALA A 122 25.18 -12.99 -12.52
CA ALA A 122 24.32 -12.60 -13.64
C ALA A 122 24.68 -11.21 -14.19
N THR A 123 24.43 -11.00 -15.49
CA THR A 123 24.62 -9.70 -16.14
C THR A 123 23.44 -8.77 -15.86
N PRO A 124 23.62 -7.59 -15.24
CA PRO A 124 22.53 -6.71 -14.82
C PRO A 124 21.55 -6.32 -15.94
N TRP A 125 22.06 -6.08 -17.15
CA TRP A 125 21.21 -5.72 -18.29
C TRP A 125 20.21 -6.82 -18.66
N ARG A 126 20.59 -8.11 -18.54
CA ARG A 126 19.69 -9.23 -18.83
C ARG A 126 18.55 -9.31 -17.80
N GLN A 127 18.82 -8.93 -16.56
CA GLN A 127 17.81 -8.91 -15.49
C GLN A 127 16.78 -7.82 -15.72
N GLN A 128 17.22 -6.61 -16.12
CA GLN A 128 16.31 -5.52 -16.45
C GLN A 128 15.39 -5.88 -17.63
N VAL A 129 15.91 -6.55 -18.66
CA VAL A 129 15.10 -7.05 -19.77
C VAL A 129 14.07 -8.07 -19.29
N ALA A 130 14.48 -9.03 -18.45
CA ALA A 130 13.57 -10.02 -17.88
C ALA A 130 12.45 -9.39 -17.04
N GLN A 131 12.78 -8.39 -16.21
CA GLN A 131 11.79 -7.62 -15.44
C GLN A 131 10.81 -6.87 -16.34
N LEU A 132 11.29 -6.20 -17.40
CA LEU A 132 10.42 -5.52 -18.36
C LEU A 132 9.44 -6.51 -19.01
N VAL A 133 9.91 -7.69 -19.42
CA VAL A 133 9.04 -8.75 -19.95
C VAL A 133 8.02 -9.20 -18.91
N GLY A 134 8.43 -9.41 -17.66
CA GLY A 134 7.54 -9.79 -16.56
C GLY A 134 6.45 -8.74 -16.29
N VAL A 135 6.82 -7.46 -16.23
CA VAL A 135 5.88 -6.35 -16.03
C VAL A 135 4.90 -6.25 -17.19
N LEU A 136 5.35 -6.38 -18.44
CA LEU A 136 4.48 -6.37 -19.62
C LEU A 136 3.52 -7.56 -19.64
N ALA A 137 4.01 -8.76 -19.31
CA ALA A 137 3.17 -9.95 -19.21
C ALA A 137 2.11 -9.77 -18.11
N GLY A 138 2.49 -9.27 -16.94
CA GLY A 138 1.56 -8.97 -15.84
C GLY A 138 0.52 -7.91 -16.22
N ALA A 139 0.95 -6.81 -16.85
CA ALA A 139 0.05 -5.74 -17.29
C ALA A 139 -0.97 -6.20 -18.34
N LEU A 140 -0.65 -7.22 -19.14
CA LEU A 140 -1.59 -7.82 -20.10
C LEU A 140 -2.51 -8.85 -19.45
N VAL A 141 -1.97 -9.75 -18.62
CA VAL A 141 -2.71 -10.90 -18.09
C VAL A 141 -3.61 -10.52 -16.92
N ILE A 142 -3.13 -9.68 -15.99
CA ILE A 142 -3.87 -9.36 -14.76
C ILE A 142 -5.24 -8.71 -15.07
N PRO A 143 -5.35 -7.69 -15.94
CA PRO A 143 -6.65 -7.09 -16.26
C PRO A 143 -7.61 -8.09 -16.93
N LEU A 144 -7.11 -8.99 -17.77
CA LEU A 144 -7.94 -10.02 -18.43
C LEU A 144 -8.55 -10.98 -17.40
N VAL A 145 -7.72 -11.45 -16.47
CA VAL A 145 -8.16 -12.35 -15.40
C VAL A 145 -9.12 -11.63 -14.46
N LEU A 146 -8.83 -10.38 -14.06
CA LEU A 146 -9.73 -9.59 -13.21
C LEU A 146 -11.09 -9.34 -13.89
N ASN A 147 -11.12 -9.00 -15.18
CA ASN A 147 -12.37 -8.82 -15.91
C ASN A 147 -13.19 -10.12 -16.01
N LEU A 148 -12.52 -11.25 -16.23
CA LEU A 148 -13.18 -12.56 -16.24
C LEU A 148 -13.80 -12.86 -14.86
N LEU A 149 -13.05 -12.63 -13.78
CA LEU A 149 -13.54 -12.83 -12.42
C LEU A 149 -14.73 -11.91 -12.11
N ILE A 150 -14.65 -10.62 -12.41
CA ILE A 150 -15.75 -9.65 -12.20
C ILE A 150 -17.01 -10.04 -13.01
N SER A 151 -16.83 -10.59 -14.21
CA SER A 151 -17.96 -11.02 -15.05
C SER A 151 -18.65 -12.31 -14.56
N THR A 152 -17.96 -13.11 -13.74
CA THR A 152 -18.43 -14.43 -13.29
C THR A 152 -18.83 -14.44 -11.82
N TYR A 153 -18.14 -13.65 -11.00
CA TYR A 153 -18.28 -13.55 -9.56
C TYR A 153 -18.49 -12.09 -9.16
N GLU A 154 -19.36 -11.85 -8.18
CA GLU A 154 -19.47 -10.54 -7.56
C GLU A 154 -18.26 -10.33 -6.65
N LEU A 155 -17.23 -9.62 -7.14
CA LEU A 155 -16.07 -9.24 -6.32
C LEU A 155 -16.55 -8.52 -5.06
N GLY A 156 -16.07 -9.00 -3.93
CA GLY A 156 -16.39 -8.51 -2.62
C GLY A 156 -17.59 -9.17 -1.93
N LYS A 157 -18.34 -10.03 -2.63
CA LYS A 157 -19.40 -10.86 -2.05
C LYS A 157 -19.09 -12.34 -2.21
N ASP A 158 -18.83 -12.78 -3.43
CA ASP A 158 -18.44 -14.17 -3.72
C ASP A 158 -16.94 -14.38 -3.48
N LEU A 159 -16.15 -13.31 -3.70
CA LEU A 159 -14.70 -13.30 -3.53
C LEU A 159 -14.30 -12.12 -2.65
N ALA A 160 -13.90 -12.37 -1.41
CA ALA A 160 -13.50 -11.32 -0.48
C ALA A 160 -12.28 -10.54 -1.02
N ALA A 161 -12.42 -9.21 -1.10
CA ALA A 161 -11.36 -8.29 -1.53
C ALA A 161 -11.08 -7.22 -0.45
N PRO A 162 -10.70 -7.62 0.77
CA PRO A 162 -10.67 -6.73 1.94
C PRO A 162 -9.71 -5.55 1.77
N GLN A 163 -8.56 -5.75 1.13
CA GLN A 163 -7.60 -4.66 0.86
C GLN A 163 -8.16 -3.65 -0.15
N ALA A 164 -8.86 -4.10 -1.19
CA ALA A 164 -9.47 -3.18 -2.15
C ALA A 164 -10.59 -2.36 -1.49
N PHE A 165 -11.42 -3.02 -0.67
CA PHE A 165 -12.47 -2.36 0.10
C PHE A 165 -11.93 -1.34 1.09
N LEU A 166 -10.86 -1.66 1.83
CA LEU A 166 -10.23 -0.73 2.75
C LEU A 166 -9.74 0.53 1.99
N MET A 167 -9.06 0.36 0.86
CA MET A 167 -8.56 1.49 0.08
C MET A 167 -9.70 2.34 -0.49
N ALA A 168 -10.77 1.70 -0.97
CA ALA A 168 -11.95 2.38 -1.46
C ALA A 168 -12.67 3.16 -0.35
N ALA A 169 -12.91 2.53 0.80
CA ALA A 169 -13.56 3.14 1.96
C ALA A 169 -12.77 4.33 2.53
N LEU A 170 -11.43 4.24 2.56
CA LEU A 170 -10.58 5.36 2.97
C LEU A 170 -10.68 6.53 1.98
N ALA A 171 -10.58 6.25 0.68
CA ALA A 171 -10.64 7.28 -0.35
C ALA A 171 -12.02 7.95 -0.39
N SER A 172 -13.11 7.17 -0.43
CA SER A 172 -14.47 7.70 -0.42
C SER A 172 -14.81 8.40 0.89
N GLY A 173 -14.46 7.81 2.04
CA GLY A 173 -14.76 8.38 3.35
C GLY A 173 -14.16 9.76 3.56
N ILE A 174 -12.94 9.99 3.08
CA ILE A 174 -12.27 11.30 3.19
C ILE A 174 -12.85 12.31 2.20
N LEU A 175 -13.17 11.89 0.97
CA LEU A 175 -13.73 12.76 -0.07
C LEU A 175 -15.19 13.16 0.20
N GLU A 176 -15.97 12.24 0.76
CA GLU A 176 -17.38 12.44 1.13
C GLU A 176 -17.55 13.09 2.50
N GLY A 177 -16.46 13.18 3.28
CA GLY A 177 -16.49 13.77 4.63
C GLY A 177 -17.16 12.88 5.68
N THR A 178 -17.28 11.58 5.42
CA THR A 178 -17.87 10.58 6.34
C THR A 178 -16.82 9.88 7.22
N MET A 179 -15.53 10.18 7.01
CA MET A 179 -14.43 9.57 7.76
C MET A 179 -14.46 9.91 9.25
N ASP A 180 -14.41 8.88 10.11
CA ASP A 180 -14.18 9.06 11.54
C ASP A 180 -12.70 9.36 11.82
N TRP A 181 -12.37 10.65 11.80
CA TRP A 181 -11.02 11.14 12.11
C TRP A 181 -10.58 10.82 13.54
N ALA A 182 -11.50 10.68 14.49
CA ALA A 182 -11.14 10.34 15.86
C ALA A 182 -10.55 8.93 15.92
N MET A 183 -11.16 7.96 15.21
CA MET A 183 -10.61 6.60 15.11
C MET A 183 -9.26 6.56 14.40
N VAL A 184 -9.11 7.28 13.28
CA VAL A 184 -7.83 7.34 12.53
C VAL A 184 -6.72 7.90 13.40
N LEU A 185 -6.97 9.02 14.07
CA LEU A 185 -5.98 9.69 14.93
C LEU A 185 -5.69 8.89 16.19
N LEU A 186 -6.69 8.19 16.75
CA LEU A 186 -6.48 7.26 17.86
C LEU A 186 -5.51 6.14 17.44
N GLY A 187 -5.75 5.50 16.30
CA GLY A 187 -4.87 4.46 15.77
C GLY A 187 -3.45 4.96 15.52
N ALA A 188 -3.31 6.13 14.89
CA ALA A 188 -2.02 6.78 14.66
C ALA A 188 -1.30 7.13 15.98
N GLY A 189 -2.04 7.62 16.98
CA GLY A 189 -1.53 7.94 18.31
C GLY A 189 -1.04 6.72 19.07
N ILE A 190 -1.79 5.62 19.05
CA ILE A 190 -1.36 4.33 19.63
C ILE A 190 -0.08 3.85 18.94
N ALA A 191 -0.05 3.83 17.61
CA ALA A 191 1.13 3.42 16.85
C ALA A 191 2.36 4.27 17.18
N PHE A 192 2.19 5.61 17.26
CA PHE A 192 3.25 6.53 17.63
C PHE A 192 3.78 6.27 19.04
N CYS A 193 2.89 6.13 20.04
CA CYS A 193 3.27 5.84 21.42
C CYS A 193 4.02 4.52 21.54
N LEU A 194 3.57 3.47 20.84
CA LEU A 194 4.26 2.19 20.80
C LEU A 194 5.67 2.37 20.21
N ILE A 195 5.80 2.97 19.03
CA ILE A 195 7.11 3.18 18.39
C ILE A 195 8.05 4.01 19.28
N ALA A 196 7.54 5.07 19.91
CA ALA A 196 8.30 5.90 20.84
C ALA A 196 8.80 5.11 22.06
N LEU A 197 7.96 4.22 22.62
CA LEU A 197 8.36 3.33 23.71
C LEU A 197 9.48 2.37 23.27
N ARG A 198 9.40 1.78 22.06
CA ARG A 198 10.48 0.91 21.54
C ARG A 198 11.78 1.66 21.29
N HIS A 199 11.71 2.92 20.91
CA HIS A 199 12.92 3.71 20.74
C HIS A 199 13.70 3.89 22.05
N HIS A 200 13.00 3.92 23.19
CA HIS A 200 13.62 4.07 24.51
C HIS A 200 13.90 2.76 25.24
N ARG A 201 13.21 1.67 24.88
CA ARG A 201 13.37 0.35 25.51
C ARG A 201 13.21 -0.77 24.50
N GLU A 202 14.13 -1.73 24.48
CA GLU A 202 14.00 -2.94 23.66
C GLU A 202 13.06 -3.97 24.29
N GLU A 203 12.92 -3.95 25.62
CA GLU A 203 12.13 -4.91 26.40
C GLU A 203 11.34 -4.24 27.54
N TRP A 204 10.20 -4.83 27.89
CA TRP A 204 9.39 -4.44 29.06
C TRP A 204 9.04 -5.69 29.86
N ASN A 205 9.46 -5.72 31.14
CA ASN A 205 9.27 -6.87 32.04
C ASN A 205 9.74 -8.21 31.45
N GLY A 206 10.86 -8.22 30.71
CA GLY A 206 11.41 -9.41 30.07
C GLY A 206 10.71 -9.84 28.78
N LEU A 207 9.70 -9.10 28.31
CA LEU A 207 9.10 -9.29 27.00
C LEU A 207 9.70 -8.30 25.98
N PRO A 208 10.17 -8.79 24.82
CA PRO A 208 10.59 -7.93 23.71
C PRO A 208 9.44 -7.02 23.25
N LEU A 209 9.69 -5.70 23.15
CA LEU A 209 8.64 -4.74 22.79
C LEU A 209 8.03 -5.00 21.41
N HIS A 210 8.79 -5.59 20.48
CA HIS A 210 8.28 -5.92 19.16
C HIS A 210 7.18 -7.00 19.20
N LEU A 211 7.26 -7.97 20.13
CA LEU A 211 6.20 -8.93 20.37
C LEU A 211 4.99 -8.25 21.02
N MET A 212 5.23 -7.29 21.90
CA MET A 212 4.14 -6.52 22.52
C MET A 212 3.34 -5.73 21.48
N PHE A 213 3.99 -5.14 20.48
CA PHE A 213 3.31 -4.42 19.39
C PHE A 213 2.44 -5.34 18.54
N LEU A 214 2.99 -6.51 18.25
CA LEU A 214 2.29 -7.55 17.53
C LEU A 214 1.02 -7.96 18.30
N THR A 215 1.15 -8.21 19.61
CA THR A 215 0.02 -8.54 20.49
C THR A 215 -1.03 -7.43 20.57
N VAL A 216 -0.61 -6.16 20.67
CA VAL A 216 -1.55 -5.02 20.68
C VAL A 216 -2.28 -4.91 19.34
N ALA A 217 -1.57 -5.00 18.22
CA ALA A 217 -2.19 -4.98 16.90
C ALA A 217 -3.21 -6.11 16.74
N TYR A 218 -2.82 -7.35 17.07
CA TYR A 218 -3.72 -8.50 17.06
C TYR A 218 -4.92 -8.34 17.97
N GLY A 219 -4.71 -7.84 19.19
CA GLY A 219 -5.77 -7.60 20.16
C GLY A 219 -6.79 -6.57 19.64
N LEU A 220 -6.32 -5.46 19.09
CA LEU A 220 -7.18 -4.43 18.50
C LEU A 220 -8.02 -4.99 17.35
N PHE A 221 -7.39 -5.76 16.48
CA PHE A 221 -8.11 -6.33 15.37
C PHE A 221 -9.06 -7.47 15.76
N LEU A 222 -8.72 -8.28 16.77
CA LEU A 222 -9.61 -9.31 17.27
C LEU A 222 -10.85 -8.70 17.93
N VAL A 223 -10.67 -7.63 18.71
CA VAL A 223 -11.79 -6.86 19.28
C VAL A 223 -12.62 -6.23 18.15
N GLY A 224 -11.98 -5.60 17.16
CA GLY A 224 -12.69 -5.04 16.01
C GLY A 224 -13.48 -6.10 15.22
N GLY A 225 -12.88 -7.27 14.97
CA GLY A 225 -13.53 -8.39 14.30
C GLY A 225 -14.70 -8.99 15.08
N ILE A 226 -14.69 -8.92 16.41
CA ILE A 226 -15.85 -9.28 17.25
C ILE A 226 -16.95 -8.21 17.14
N VAL A 227 -16.58 -6.94 17.22
CA VAL A 227 -17.55 -5.82 17.20
C VAL A 227 -18.28 -5.71 15.86
N GLU A 228 -17.56 -5.98 14.76
CA GLU A 228 -18.07 -5.89 13.39
C GLU A 228 -18.60 -7.23 12.83
N ASP A 229 -18.69 -8.28 13.66
CA ASP A 229 -19.06 -9.66 13.24
C ASP A 229 -18.20 -10.24 12.08
N ALA A 230 -17.00 -9.69 11.86
CA ALA A 230 -16.08 -10.04 10.77
C ALA A 230 -14.89 -10.92 11.23
N LEU A 231 -15.07 -11.66 12.33
CA LEU A 231 -14.00 -12.40 13.02
C LEU A 231 -13.30 -13.42 12.11
N VAL A 232 -14.06 -14.13 11.27
CA VAL A 232 -13.52 -15.15 10.36
C VAL A 232 -12.59 -14.51 9.33
N GLU A 233 -12.98 -13.37 8.75
CA GLU A 233 -12.15 -12.64 7.79
C GLU A 233 -10.86 -12.15 8.43
N PHE A 234 -10.95 -11.68 9.67
CA PHE A 234 -9.80 -11.17 10.40
C PHE A 234 -8.79 -12.28 10.78
N VAL A 235 -9.29 -13.43 11.22
CA VAL A 235 -8.48 -14.59 11.64
C VAL A 235 -7.80 -15.26 10.43
N PHE A 236 -8.48 -15.35 9.29
CA PHE A 236 -7.94 -16.02 8.09
C PHE A 236 -6.99 -15.16 7.25
N MET A 237 -6.89 -13.84 7.50
CA MET A 237 -6.02 -12.92 6.75
C MET A 237 -4.53 -13.04 7.12
N GLY A 238 -4.07 -14.27 7.42
CA GLY A 238 -2.67 -14.71 7.50
C GLY A 238 -1.93 -14.35 8.79
N SER A 239 -2.46 -13.44 9.57
CA SER A 239 -1.74 -12.77 10.65
C SER A 239 -1.57 -13.71 11.89
N LEU A 240 -2.63 -14.42 12.31
CA LEU A 240 -2.54 -15.45 13.36
C LEU A 240 -1.63 -16.63 12.97
N PHE A 241 -1.65 -17.05 11.71
CA PHE A 241 -0.81 -18.16 11.22
C PHE A 241 0.67 -17.75 11.19
N ILE A 242 0.98 -16.53 10.75
CA ILE A 242 2.34 -15.97 10.79
C ILE A 242 2.80 -15.77 12.24
N GLY A 243 1.94 -15.24 13.12
CA GLY A 243 2.23 -15.08 14.55
C GLY A 243 2.51 -16.41 15.25
N ALA A 244 1.71 -17.44 14.98
CA ALA A 244 1.93 -18.80 15.48
C ALA A 244 3.21 -19.43 14.92
N THR A 245 3.52 -19.20 13.64
CA THR A 245 4.74 -19.70 13.01
C THR A 245 5.98 -19.02 13.59
N LEU A 246 5.95 -17.71 13.81
CA LEU A 246 7.03 -16.95 14.45
C LEU A 246 7.24 -17.40 15.89
N ALA A 247 6.17 -17.55 16.68
CA ALA A 247 6.25 -18.06 18.04
C ALA A 247 6.88 -19.47 18.09
N TRP A 248 6.47 -20.36 17.18
CA TRP A 248 7.03 -21.70 17.03
C TRP A 248 8.53 -21.68 16.64
N MET A 249 8.93 -20.78 15.74
CA MET A 249 10.34 -20.61 15.36
C MET A 249 11.20 -20.11 16.54
N PHE A 250 10.69 -19.16 17.33
CA PHE A 250 11.39 -18.67 18.52
C PHE A 250 11.52 -19.73 19.61
N GLU A 251 10.48 -20.56 19.83
CA GLU A 251 10.57 -21.71 20.76
C GLU A 251 11.63 -22.74 20.32
N LYS A 252 11.90 -22.84 19.02
CA LYS A 252 12.89 -23.75 18.44
C LYS A 252 14.30 -23.15 18.29
N GLY A 253 14.49 -21.89 18.67
CA GLY A 253 15.79 -21.19 18.60
C GLY A 253 16.24 -20.82 17.20
N GLY A 254 15.29 -20.58 16.28
CA GLY A 254 15.54 -20.07 14.93
C GLY A 254 15.78 -18.57 14.86
#